data_AF-A0A3S4J5I1-F1
#
_entry.id   AF-A0A3S4J5I1-F1
#
_cell.length_a   1.000
_cell.length_b   1.000
_cell.length_c   1.000
_cell.angle_alpha   90.00
_cell.angle_beta   90.00
_cell.angle_gamma   90.00
#
_symmetry.space_group_name_H-M   'P 1'
#
loop_
_entity.id
_entity.type
_entity.pdbx_description
1 polymer ?
#
loop_
_entity_poly.entity_id
_entity_poly.type
_entity_poly.pdbx_seq_one_letter_code
_entity_poly.pdbx_strand_id
1 'polypeptide(L)' 'MAQVEGAGKPLSNLKDGQMVQIRQNANGVVTGLAIDTGNDQQVLFTRQPNGSFIRAR' A
#
# COMPACT_ATOMS: atom_id res chain seq x y z
N MET A 1 -8.97 -7.74 15.13
CA MET A 1 -8.81 -7.43 13.70
C MET A 1 -7.69 -6.40 13.57
N ALA A 2 -6.58 -6.72 12.91
CA ALA A 2 -5.47 -5.76 12.74
C ALA A 2 -5.94 -4.65 11.79
N GLN A 3 -5.74 -3.39 12.17
CA GLN A 3 -6.03 -2.27 11.29
C GLN A 3 -5.03 -2.30 10.13
N VAL A 4 -5.47 -2.84 8.99
CA VAL A 4 -4.62 -3.12 7.82
C VAL A 4 -4.13 -1.82 7.16
N GLU A 5 -4.76 -0.68 7.49
CA GLU A 5 -4.49 0.61 6.86
C GLU A 5 -4.01 1.65 7.89
N GLY A 6 -2.85 2.27 7.61
CA GLY A 6 -2.34 3.41 8.36
C GLY A 6 -3.19 4.68 8.19
N ALA A 7 -2.72 5.80 8.76
CA ALA A 7 -3.39 7.09 8.66
C ALA A 7 -3.65 7.48 7.19
N GLY A 8 -4.87 7.98 6.89
CA GLY A 8 -5.31 8.32 5.53
C GLY A 8 -6.00 7.20 4.75
N LYS A 9 -6.04 5.97 5.29
CA LYS A 9 -6.76 4.81 4.72
C LYS A 9 -6.63 4.66 3.18
N PRO A 10 -5.40 4.58 2.68
CA PRO A 10 -5.09 4.76 1.26
C PRO A 10 -5.58 3.59 0.40
N LEU A 11 -5.71 2.40 0.98
CA LEU A 11 -6.31 1.25 0.32
C LEU A 11 -7.84 1.39 0.19
N SER A 12 -8.51 1.85 1.25
CA SER A 12 -9.96 2.12 1.19
C SER A 12 -10.32 3.32 0.29
N ASN A 13 -9.34 4.15 -0.06
CA ASN A 13 -9.51 5.30 -0.95
C ASN A 13 -9.13 5.02 -2.40
N LEU A 14 -8.73 3.78 -2.73
CA LEU A 14 -8.47 3.39 -4.11
C LEU A 14 -9.71 3.59 -4.97
N LYS A 15 -9.51 4.09 -6.19
CA LYS A 15 -10.56 4.27 -7.20
C LYS A 15 -10.40 3.25 -8.31
N ASP A 16 -11.51 2.95 -8.99
CA ASP A 16 -11.48 2.12 -10.18
C ASP A 16 -10.57 2.75 -11.25
N GLY A 17 -9.75 1.92 -11.89
CA GLY A 17 -8.76 2.37 -12.87
C GLY A 17 -7.46 2.93 -12.29
N GLN A 18 -7.32 3.00 -10.96
CA GLN A 18 -6.07 3.42 -10.31
C GLN A 18 -5.01 2.32 -10.35
N MET A 19 -3.82 2.65 -10.83
CA MET A 19 -2.72 1.70 -10.93
C MET A 19 -2.05 1.49 -9.56
N VAL A 20 -1.91 0.21 -9.18
CA VAL A 20 -1.23 -0.21 -7.95
C VAL A 20 -0.12 -1.19 -8.31
N GLN A 21 1.12 -0.86 -7.92
CA GLN A 21 2.24 -1.78 -8.01
C GLN A 21 2.38 -2.55 -6.69
N ILE A 22 2.46 -3.87 -6.78
CA ILE A 22 2.54 -4.75 -5.62
C ILE A 22 3.93 -5.39 -5.58
N ARG A 23 4.63 -5.23 -4.45
CA ARG A 23 5.86 -5.96 -4.17
C ARG A 23 5.55 -7.14 -3.28
N GLN A 24 5.86 -8.34 -3.74
CA GLN A 24 5.73 -9.59 -2.98
C GLN A 24 7.12 -10.20 -2.74
N ASN A 25 7.23 -10.99 -1.67
CA ASN A 25 8.39 -11.84 -1.45
C ASN A 25 8.23 -13.20 -2.17
N ALA A 26 9.24 -14.07 -2.07
CA ALA A 26 9.25 -15.39 -2.69
C ALA A 26 8.09 -16.31 -2.25
N ASN A 27 7.45 -16.01 -1.11
CA ASN A 27 6.32 -16.76 -0.57
C ASN A 27 4.96 -16.14 -0.96
N GLY A 28 4.94 -15.14 -1.85
CA GLY A 28 3.73 -14.44 -2.26
C GLY A 28 3.18 -13.43 -1.23
N VAL A 29 3.89 -13.21 -0.12
CA VAL A 29 3.47 -12.23 0.89
C VAL A 29 3.74 -10.83 0.35
N VAL A 30 2.72 -9.99 0.33
CA VAL A 30 2.84 -8.57 -0.03
C VAL A 30 3.71 -7.86 1.00
N THR A 31 4.83 -7.29 0.58
CA THR A 31 5.74 -6.52 1.45
C THR A 31 5.67 -5.03 1.21
N GLY A 32 5.10 -4.60 0.08
CA GLY A 32 4.88 -3.19 -0.21
C GLY A 32 3.87 -2.94 -1.32
N LEU A 33 3.35 -1.73 -1.34
CA LEU A 33 2.36 -1.25 -2.30
C LEU A 33 2.77 0.14 -2.74
N ALA A 34 2.79 0.40 -4.04
CA ALA A 34 3.02 1.73 -4.56
C ALA A 34 1.80 2.14 -5.39
N ILE A 35 1.10 3.17 -4.92
CA ILE A 35 -0.18 3.62 -5.44
C ILE A 35 0.04 4.91 -6.19
N ASP A 36 -0.34 4.94 -7.47
CA ASP A 36 -0.36 6.17 -8.26
C ASP A 36 -1.58 7.01 -7.84
N THR A 37 -1.35 8.22 -7.34
CA THR A 37 -2.43 9.15 -6.92
C THR A 37 -2.78 10.16 -8.01
N GLY A 38 -2.22 10.03 -9.21
CA GLY A 38 -2.30 11.02 -10.28
C GLY A 38 -1.27 12.14 -10.13
N ASN A 39 -1.16 12.99 -11.16
CA ASN A 39 -0.17 14.08 -11.22
C ASN A 39 1.29 13.61 -11.06
N ASP A 40 1.62 12.43 -11.57
CA ASP A 40 2.93 11.77 -11.42
C ASP A 40 3.35 11.55 -9.94
N GLN A 41 2.38 11.54 -9.02
CA GLN A 41 2.62 11.30 -7.60
C GLN A 41 2.36 9.84 -7.27
N GLN A 42 3.37 9.20 -6.67
CA GLN A 42 3.26 7.86 -6.16
C GLN A 42 3.40 7.85 -4.65
N VAL A 43 2.50 7.13 -3.98
CA VAL A 43 2.57 6.89 -2.54
C VAL A 43 2.99 5.45 -2.28
N LEU A 44 4.12 5.28 -1.59
CA LEU A 44 4.64 3.97 -1.21
C LEU A 44 4.16 3.59 0.19
N PHE A 45 3.81 2.32 0.36
CA PHE A 45 3.48 1.67 1.61
C PHE A 45 4.36 0.46 1.84
N THR A 46 4.83 0.29 3.08
CA THR A 46 5.66 -0.85 3.48
C THR A 46 4.95 -1.64 4.56
N ARG A 47 4.90 -2.97 4.37
CA ARG A 47 4.31 -3.87 5.37
C ARG A 47 5.21 -3.97 6.60
N GLN A 48 4.60 -3.87 7.77
CA GLN A 48 5.22 -4.08 9.06
C GLN A 48 5.14 -5.56 9.49
N PRO A 49 5.96 -6.03 10.45
CA PRO A 49 5.93 -7.41 10.91
C PRO A 49 4.56 -7.88 11.41
N ASN A 50 3.81 -6.98 12.07
CA ASN A 50 2.44 -7.22 12.56
C ASN A 50 1.38 -7.23 11.44
N GLY A 51 1.78 -7.04 10.18
CA GLY A 51 0.90 -7.05 9.02
C GLY A 51 0.21 -5.74 8.67
N SER A 52 0.39 -4.67 9.45
CA SER A 52 -0.08 -3.34 9.05
C SER A 52 0.80 -2.75 7.96
N PHE A 53 0.29 -1.74 7.25
CA PHE A 53 1.06 -0.97 6.28
C PHE A 53 1.26 0.46 6.78
N ILE A 54 2.49 0.95 6.63
CA ILE A 54 2.82 2.36 6.89
C ILE A 54 3.22 3.03 5.59
N ARG A 55 2.86 4.31 5.44
CA ARG A 55 3.36 5.14 4.34
C ARG A 55 4.86 5.31 4.48
N ALA A 56 5.61 4.95 3.44
CA ALA A 56 7.01 5.29 3.33
C ALA A 56 7.12 6.81 3.07
N ARG A 57 7.99 7.46 3.83
CA ARG A 57 8.30 8.88 3.73
C ARG A 57 9.12 9.20 2.49
#